data_AF-A0A3A9JEM0-F1
#
_entry.id   AF-A0A3A9JEM0-F1
#
_cell.length_a   1.000
_cell.length_b   1.000
_cell.length_c   1.000
_cell.angle_alpha   90.00
_cell.angle_beta   90.00
_cell.angle_gamma   90.00
#
_symmetry.space_group_name_H-M   'P 1'
#
loop_
_entity.id
_entity.type
_entity.pdbx_description
1 polymer ?
#
loop_
_entity_poly.entity_id
_entity_poly.type
_entity_poly.pdbx_seq_one_letter_code
_entity_poly.pdbx_strand_id
1 'polypeptide(L)'
;MAAHSASAAAQQCPRQTLGHAAERNSERALRSPARMARLFARYPAALENTLRVLEACSGFSLDQLRHEYPAEILEPGRTAQQTLTDRVWAAARERWPRGVPDDIQARIRHELALIAQLNYAAYFLTVHEIVRFARSKGILCQGRGSAANSTCCYVLGITAVDPSKHDLLFERFVSANRNEPPDIDVDFEHERRGIHAVTAAVDAQAAAVAGAWERCHFQGRSSSSLEAG
;
A
#
# COMPACT_ATOMS: atom_id res chain seq x y z
N MET A 1 10.14 -32.11 19.40
CA MET A 1 11.15 -32.07 18.31
C MET A 1 11.04 -30.82 17.43
N ALA A 2 9.86 -30.48 16.88
CA ALA A 2 9.72 -29.36 15.94
C ALA A 2 10.08 -27.95 16.52
N ALA A 3 9.68 -27.64 17.77
CA ALA A 3 9.93 -26.32 18.37
C ALA A 3 11.42 -25.98 18.50
N HIS A 4 12.24 -26.94 18.94
CA HIS A 4 13.69 -26.73 19.05
C HIS A 4 14.40 -26.66 17.69
N SER A 5 13.85 -27.31 16.66
CA SER A 5 14.37 -27.16 15.30
C SER A 5 14.12 -25.76 14.74
N ALA A 6 12.95 -25.17 15.01
CA ALA A 6 12.65 -23.79 14.62
C ALA A 6 13.52 -22.77 15.38
N SER A 7 13.73 -22.95 16.69
CA SER A 7 14.62 -22.08 17.48
C SER A 7 16.07 -22.15 17.01
N ALA A 8 16.57 -23.35 16.67
CA ALA A 8 17.91 -23.56 16.12
C ALA A 8 18.08 -22.88 14.75
N ALA A 9 17.09 -23.00 13.87
CA ALA A 9 17.11 -22.35 12.57
C ALA A 9 17.11 -20.82 12.69
N ALA A 10 16.29 -20.27 13.60
CA ALA A 10 16.24 -18.83 13.85
C ALA A 10 17.57 -18.26 14.41
N GLN A 11 18.31 -19.06 15.18
CA GLN A 11 19.60 -18.66 15.77
C GLN A 11 20.82 -19.14 14.97
N GLN A 12 20.60 -19.78 13.83
CA GLN A 12 21.64 -20.31 12.94
C GLN A 12 22.67 -21.18 13.68
N CYS A 13 22.21 -22.02 14.61
CA CYS A 13 23.09 -22.88 15.40
C CYS A 13 22.59 -24.33 15.45
N PRO A 14 23.48 -25.32 15.65
CA PRO A 14 23.09 -26.69 15.89
C PRO A 14 22.12 -26.81 17.08
N ARG A 15 21.14 -27.71 17.00
CA ARG A 15 20.15 -27.91 18.08
C ARG A 15 20.79 -28.23 19.44
N GLN A 16 21.95 -28.90 19.42
CA GLN A 16 22.69 -29.29 20.62
C GLN A 16 23.33 -28.09 21.33
N THR A 17 23.58 -26.98 20.62
CA THR A 17 24.21 -25.77 21.16
C THR A 17 23.22 -24.69 21.57
N LEU A 18 21.90 -24.92 21.41
CA LEU A 18 20.85 -23.97 21.76
C LEU A 18 20.87 -23.56 23.25
N GLY A 19 21.28 -24.46 24.14
CA GLY A 19 21.34 -24.18 25.58
C GLY A 19 20.03 -23.56 26.12
N HIS A 20 20.14 -22.41 26.80
CA HIS A 20 18.99 -21.68 27.36
C HIS A 20 18.07 -21.02 26.32
N ALA A 21 18.51 -20.96 25.07
CA ALA A 21 17.74 -20.42 23.96
C ALA A 21 16.74 -21.44 23.38
N ALA A 22 16.82 -22.70 23.81
CA ALA A 22 15.80 -23.71 23.52
C ALA A 22 14.50 -23.40 24.27
N GLU A 23 13.36 -23.65 23.62
CA GLU A 23 12.06 -23.60 24.29
C GLU A 23 12.04 -24.50 25.52
N ARG A 24 11.64 -23.93 26.67
CA ARG A 24 11.73 -24.62 27.97
C ARG A 24 10.85 -25.87 28.05
N ASN A 25 9.76 -25.91 27.29
CA ASN A 25 8.85 -27.05 27.20
C ASN A 25 8.07 -27.01 25.87
N SER A 26 7.31 -28.06 25.60
CA SER A 26 6.45 -28.18 24.41
C SER A 26 5.06 -27.58 24.60
N GLU A 27 4.89 -26.65 25.54
CA GLU A 27 3.57 -26.18 25.97
C GLU A 27 2.97 -25.05 25.13
N ARG A 28 3.74 -24.44 24.22
CA ARG A 28 3.34 -23.33 23.34
C ARG A 28 2.53 -23.82 22.14
N ALA A 29 1.30 -24.24 22.39
CA ALA A 29 0.33 -24.59 21.36
C ALA A 29 -1.05 -24.06 21.75
N LEU A 30 -1.93 -23.86 20.76
CA LEU A 30 -3.33 -23.59 21.03
C LEU A 30 -3.96 -24.82 21.69
N ARG A 31 -4.41 -24.65 22.93
CA ARG A 31 -5.01 -25.70 23.75
C ARG A 31 -6.52 -25.62 23.64
N SER A 32 -7.18 -26.76 23.77
CA SER A 32 -8.65 -26.80 23.82
C SER A 32 -9.17 -26.05 25.05
N PRO A 33 -10.39 -25.48 24.98
CA PRO A 33 -11.02 -24.80 26.11
C PRO A 33 -11.09 -25.69 27.37
N ALA A 34 -11.43 -26.97 27.22
CA ALA A 34 -11.49 -27.92 28.33
C ALA A 34 -10.11 -28.14 29.01
N ARG A 35 -9.03 -28.12 28.24
CA ARG A 35 -7.66 -28.23 28.79
C ARG A 35 -7.27 -26.95 29.51
N MET A 36 -7.62 -25.78 28.97
CA MET A 36 -7.38 -24.49 29.63
C MET A 36 -8.18 -24.37 30.94
N ALA A 37 -9.44 -24.81 30.96
CA ALA A 37 -10.28 -24.88 32.17
C ALA A 37 -9.65 -25.72 33.28
N ARG A 38 -9.09 -26.89 32.94
CA ARG A 38 -8.39 -27.74 33.93
C ARG A 38 -7.10 -27.11 34.44
N LEU A 39 -6.31 -26.49 33.57
CA LEU A 39 -5.05 -25.85 33.95
C LEU A 39 -5.24 -24.64 34.87
N PHE A 40 -6.30 -23.86 34.60
CA PHE A 40 -6.66 -22.66 35.37
C PHE A 40 -7.79 -22.92 36.37
N ALA A 41 -8.01 -24.17 36.80
CA ALA A 41 -9.10 -24.52 37.72
C ALA A 41 -9.06 -23.75 39.05
N ARG A 42 -7.86 -23.35 39.51
CA ARG A 42 -7.67 -22.52 40.71
C ARG A 42 -7.90 -21.02 40.47
N TYR A 43 -8.02 -20.59 39.21
CA TYR A 43 -8.14 -19.20 38.78
C TYR A 43 -9.18 -19.04 37.64
N PRO A 44 -10.46 -19.39 37.86
CA PRO A 44 -11.49 -19.33 36.82
C PRO A 44 -11.66 -17.93 36.22
N ALA A 45 -11.48 -16.88 37.03
CA ALA A 45 -11.53 -15.49 36.59
C ALA A 45 -10.49 -15.16 35.50
N ALA A 46 -9.37 -15.90 35.42
CA ALA A 46 -8.38 -15.71 34.37
C ALA A 46 -8.96 -16.05 32.99
N LEU A 47 -9.81 -17.08 32.89
CA LEU A 47 -10.47 -17.48 31.65
C LEU A 47 -11.61 -16.51 31.30
N GLU A 48 -12.40 -16.08 32.27
CA GLU A 48 -13.44 -15.07 32.08
C GLU A 48 -12.86 -13.75 31.54
N ASN A 49 -11.70 -13.33 32.04
CA ASN A 49 -11.03 -12.13 31.55
C ASN A 49 -10.62 -12.24 30.07
N THR A 50 -10.28 -13.45 29.57
CA THR A 50 -10.00 -13.61 28.13
C THR A 50 -11.23 -13.34 27.26
N LEU A 51 -12.42 -13.74 27.73
CA LEU A 51 -13.67 -13.47 27.04
C LEU A 51 -14.03 -11.97 27.09
N ARG A 52 -13.79 -11.30 28.23
CA ARG A 52 -14.00 -9.85 28.35
C ARG A 52 -13.14 -9.06 27.35
N VAL A 53 -11.89 -9.47 27.14
CA VAL A 53 -11.02 -8.85 26.12
C VAL A 53 -11.56 -9.10 24.72
N LEU A 54 -11.99 -10.33 24.40
CA LEU A 54 -12.58 -10.63 23.10
C LEU A 54 -13.84 -9.81 22.83
N GLU A 55 -14.71 -9.67 23.84
CA GLU A 55 -15.93 -8.88 23.73
C GLU A 55 -15.63 -7.39 23.53
N ALA A 56 -14.64 -6.85 24.24
CA ALA A 56 -14.17 -5.48 24.04
C ALA A 56 -13.61 -5.24 22.62
N CYS A 57 -13.09 -6.28 21.95
CA CYS A 57 -12.59 -6.20 20.58
C CYS A 57 -13.63 -6.53 19.50
N SER A 58 -14.85 -6.92 19.86
CA SER A 58 -15.88 -7.44 18.92
C SER A 58 -16.32 -6.45 17.84
N GLY A 59 -16.06 -5.16 18.03
CA GLY A 59 -16.39 -4.11 17.06
C GLY A 59 -15.33 -3.85 15.98
N PHE A 60 -14.14 -4.45 16.06
CA PHE A 60 -13.06 -4.23 15.11
C PHE A 60 -13.15 -5.18 13.91
N SER A 61 -13.18 -4.62 12.69
CA SER A 61 -12.98 -5.38 11.45
C SER A 61 -11.96 -4.67 10.57
N LEU A 62 -11.11 -5.43 9.88
CA LEU A 62 -10.22 -4.89 8.85
C LEU A 62 -11.01 -4.24 7.71
N ASP A 63 -12.27 -4.62 7.49
CA ASP A 63 -13.15 -4.03 6.48
C ASP A 63 -13.57 -2.58 6.82
N GLN A 64 -13.34 -2.15 8.06
CA GLN A 64 -13.59 -0.78 8.49
C GLN A 64 -12.48 0.18 8.07
N LEU A 65 -11.34 -0.34 7.59
CA LEU A 65 -10.24 0.48 7.10
C LEU A 65 -10.67 1.17 5.81
N ARG A 66 -10.71 2.50 5.85
CA ARG A 66 -11.00 3.35 4.69
C ARG A 66 -9.77 4.16 4.34
N HIS A 67 -9.59 4.42 3.06
CA HIS A 67 -8.59 5.37 2.60
C HIS A 67 -9.05 6.78 2.94
N GLU A 68 -8.43 7.40 3.94
CA GLU A 68 -8.59 8.82 4.21
C GLU A 68 -7.51 9.59 3.46
N TYR A 69 -7.93 10.50 2.58
CA TYR A 69 -7.02 11.38 1.85
C TYR A 69 -7.00 12.76 2.50
N PRO A 70 -5.84 13.43 2.56
CA PRO A 70 -5.69 14.72 3.23
C PRO A 70 -6.58 15.79 2.60
N ALA A 71 -7.46 16.39 3.41
CA ALA A 71 -8.41 17.42 2.98
C ALA A 71 -7.73 18.73 2.54
N GLU A 72 -6.48 18.94 2.96
CA GLU A 72 -5.67 20.13 2.68
C GLU A 72 -5.36 20.35 1.19
N ILE A 73 -5.55 19.33 0.35
CA ILE A 73 -5.33 19.42 -1.09
C ILE A 73 -6.50 20.13 -1.80
N LEU A 74 -7.64 20.28 -1.11
CA LEU A 74 -8.84 20.88 -1.65
C LEU A 74 -8.83 22.41 -1.45
N GLU A 75 -9.14 23.14 -2.52
CA GLU A 75 -9.41 24.57 -2.40
C GLU A 75 -10.70 24.78 -1.55
N PRO A 76 -10.74 25.79 -0.67
CA PRO A 76 -11.91 26.04 0.16
C PRO A 76 -13.20 26.14 -0.67
N GLY A 77 -14.20 25.32 -0.33
CA GLY A 77 -15.50 25.31 -1.00
C GLY A 77 -15.58 24.51 -2.31
N ARG A 78 -14.54 23.77 -2.69
CA ARG A 78 -14.54 22.88 -3.86
C ARG A 78 -14.43 21.42 -3.47
N THR A 79 -15.10 20.56 -4.25
CA THR A 79 -14.96 19.11 -4.14
C THR A 79 -13.67 18.62 -4.80
N ALA A 80 -13.16 17.46 -4.37
CA ALA A 80 -12.00 16.81 -5.00
C ALA A 80 -12.17 16.64 -6.51
N GLN A 81 -13.37 16.27 -6.97
CA GLN A 81 -13.65 16.09 -8.40
C GLN A 81 -13.57 17.41 -9.18
N GLN A 82 -14.07 18.51 -8.62
CA GLN A 82 -13.98 19.84 -9.23
C GLN A 82 -12.53 20.30 -9.33
N THR A 83 -11.77 20.18 -8.23
CA THR A 83 -10.35 20.53 -8.20
C THR A 83 -9.54 19.69 -9.19
N LEU A 84 -9.79 18.38 -9.27
CA LEU A 84 -9.12 17.52 -10.25
C LEU A 84 -9.43 17.94 -11.68
N THR A 85 -10.70 18.18 -11.99
CA THR A 85 -11.15 18.60 -13.32
C THR A 85 -10.46 19.88 -13.75
N ASP A 86 -10.43 20.90 -12.89
CA ASP A 86 -9.78 22.18 -13.18
C ASP A 86 -8.29 22.02 -13.44
N ARG A 87 -7.59 21.23 -12.62
CA ARG A 87 -6.15 21.00 -12.75
C ARG A 87 -5.80 20.22 -14.02
N VAL A 88 -6.58 19.19 -14.36
CA VAL A 88 -6.39 18.44 -15.60
C VAL A 88 -6.56 19.35 -16.81
N TRP A 89 -7.62 20.17 -16.85
CA TRP A 89 -7.83 21.08 -17.98
C TRP A 89 -6.82 22.23 -18.04
N ALA A 90 -6.35 22.73 -16.90
CA ALA A 90 -5.26 23.70 -16.85
C ALA A 90 -3.97 23.10 -17.44
N ALA A 91 -3.55 21.93 -16.95
CA ALA A 91 -2.36 21.25 -17.44
C ALA A 91 -2.48 20.82 -18.92
N ALA A 92 -3.68 20.45 -19.39
CA ALA A 92 -3.92 20.16 -20.80
C ALA A 92 -3.68 21.41 -21.68
N ARG A 93 -4.18 22.58 -21.27
CA ARG A 93 -3.97 23.83 -22.01
C ARG A 93 -2.49 24.24 -22.05
N GLU A 94 -1.77 24.04 -20.96
CA GLU A 94 -0.32 24.29 -20.93
C GLU A 94 0.45 23.36 -21.88
N ARG A 95 0.08 22.08 -21.92
CA ARG A 95 0.71 21.09 -22.78
C ARG A 95 0.39 21.29 -24.27
N TRP A 96 -0.84 21.71 -24.60
CA TRP A 96 -1.26 22.00 -25.96
C TRP A 96 -1.70 23.47 -26.12
N PRO A 97 -0.75 24.42 -26.21
CA PRO A 97 -1.06 25.85 -26.30
C PRO A 97 -1.80 26.25 -27.58
N ARG A 98 -1.77 25.38 -28.60
CA ARG A 98 -2.51 25.55 -29.87
C ARG A 98 -3.89 24.88 -29.89
N GLY A 99 -4.33 24.35 -28.74
CA GLY A 99 -5.58 23.60 -28.61
C GLY A 99 -5.33 22.12 -28.36
N VAL A 100 -6.08 21.55 -27.42
CA VAL A 100 -6.03 20.12 -27.08
C VAL A 100 -6.69 19.32 -28.21
N PRO A 101 -6.07 18.26 -28.76
CA PRO A 101 -6.69 17.41 -29.78
C PRO A 101 -8.04 16.82 -29.32
N ASP A 102 -9.00 16.67 -30.25
CA ASP A 102 -10.38 16.27 -29.92
C ASP A 102 -10.47 14.85 -29.32
N ASP A 103 -9.63 13.93 -29.80
CA ASP A 103 -9.50 12.58 -29.28
C ASP A 103 -9.01 12.58 -27.83
N ILE A 104 -8.01 13.41 -27.51
CA ILE A 104 -7.51 13.60 -26.15
C ILE A 104 -8.56 14.24 -25.25
N GLN A 105 -9.29 15.25 -25.74
CA GLN A 105 -10.40 15.86 -24.98
C GLN A 105 -11.49 14.83 -24.66
N ALA A 106 -11.83 13.95 -25.61
CA ALA A 106 -12.80 12.88 -25.39
C ALA A 106 -12.33 11.90 -24.31
N ARG A 107 -11.05 11.48 -24.37
CA ARG A 107 -10.45 10.60 -23.35
C ARG A 107 -10.43 11.24 -21.97
N ILE A 108 -10.01 12.50 -21.85
CA ILE A 108 -10.02 13.24 -20.57
C ILE A 108 -11.42 13.27 -19.96
N ARG A 109 -12.46 13.57 -20.76
CA ARG A 109 -13.85 13.60 -20.27
C ARG A 109 -14.32 12.24 -19.78
N HIS A 110 -13.99 11.18 -20.51
CA HIS A 110 -14.33 9.81 -20.13
C HIS A 110 -13.64 9.38 -18.82
N GLU A 111 -12.33 9.61 -18.72
CA GLU A 111 -11.56 9.28 -17.50
C GLU A 111 -12.06 10.05 -16.28
N LEU A 112 -12.29 11.37 -16.42
CA LEU A 112 -12.83 12.19 -15.32
C LEU A 112 -14.21 11.71 -14.86
N ALA A 113 -15.07 11.26 -15.77
CA ALA A 113 -16.39 10.72 -15.41
C ALA A 113 -16.27 9.41 -14.61
N LEU A 114 -15.39 8.50 -15.03
CA LEU A 114 -15.12 7.25 -14.30
C LEU A 114 -14.49 7.51 -12.93
N ILE A 115 -13.53 8.43 -12.85
CA ILE A 115 -12.90 8.84 -11.57
C ILE A 115 -13.95 9.41 -10.61
N ALA A 116 -14.92 10.18 -11.11
CA ALA A 116 -16.02 10.70 -10.31
C ALA A 116 -16.94 9.58 -9.80
N GLN A 117 -17.32 8.65 -10.68
CA GLN A 117 -18.18 7.52 -10.33
C GLN A 117 -17.57 6.62 -9.26
N LEU A 118 -16.25 6.45 -9.28
CA LEU A 118 -15.52 5.58 -8.35
C LEU A 118 -14.91 6.34 -7.16
N ASN A 119 -15.16 7.66 -7.07
CA ASN A 119 -14.69 8.53 -6.01
C ASN A 119 -13.16 8.52 -5.80
N TYR A 120 -12.39 8.48 -6.90
CA TYR A 120 -10.91 8.44 -6.86
C TYR A 120 -10.25 9.81 -7.05
N ALA A 121 -11.02 10.90 -7.08
CA ALA A 121 -10.49 12.23 -7.36
C ALA A 121 -9.41 12.68 -6.37
N ALA A 122 -9.62 12.41 -5.07
CA ALA A 122 -8.68 12.75 -4.02
C ALA A 122 -7.35 12.02 -4.20
N TYR A 123 -7.39 10.74 -4.59
CA TYR A 123 -6.19 9.95 -4.85
C TYR A 123 -5.34 10.51 -5.99
N PHE A 124 -5.96 10.85 -7.14
CA PHE A 124 -5.26 11.48 -8.26
C PHE A 124 -4.63 12.82 -7.87
N LEU A 125 -5.33 13.62 -7.05
CA LEU A 125 -4.81 14.89 -6.55
C LEU A 125 -3.61 14.69 -5.62
N THR A 126 -3.66 13.72 -4.71
CA THR A 126 -2.53 13.38 -3.83
C THR A 126 -1.31 12.97 -4.63
N VAL A 127 -1.44 12.06 -5.59
CA VAL A 127 -0.31 11.64 -6.42
C VAL A 127 0.23 12.80 -7.25
N HIS A 128 -0.64 13.63 -7.82
CA HIS A 128 -0.23 14.82 -8.56
C HIS A 128 0.59 15.79 -7.70
N GLU A 129 0.18 16.04 -6.46
CA GLU A 129 0.92 16.89 -5.52
C GLU A 129 2.31 16.32 -5.19
N ILE A 130 2.39 15.02 -4.94
CA ILE A 130 3.66 14.33 -4.68
C ILE A 130 4.62 14.49 -5.87
N VAL A 131 4.14 14.22 -7.09
CA VAL A 131 4.93 14.36 -8.32
C VAL A 131 5.34 15.81 -8.55
N ARG A 132 4.41 16.76 -8.36
CA ARG A 132 4.68 18.21 -8.50
C ARG A 132 5.75 18.66 -7.51
N PHE A 133 5.65 18.25 -6.25
CA PHE A 133 6.63 18.55 -5.22
C PHE A 133 8.00 17.96 -5.54
N ALA A 134 8.06 16.67 -5.89
CA ALA A 134 9.31 16.01 -6.25
C ALA A 134 10.02 16.73 -7.41
N ARG A 135 9.27 17.11 -8.46
CA ARG A 135 9.78 17.89 -9.59
C ARG A 135 10.28 19.28 -9.16
N SER A 136 9.58 19.97 -8.26
CA SER A 136 10.03 21.27 -7.74
C SER A 136 11.37 21.21 -6.99
N LYS A 137 11.73 20.02 -6.48
CA LYS A 137 13.02 19.74 -5.83
C LYS A 137 14.06 19.15 -6.77
N GLY A 138 13.76 19.02 -8.06
CA GLY A 138 14.61 18.37 -9.05
C GLY A 138 14.81 16.88 -8.81
N ILE A 139 13.86 16.22 -8.12
CA ILE A 139 13.87 14.77 -7.91
C ILE A 139 13.24 14.13 -9.15
N LEU A 140 13.99 13.24 -9.81
CA LEU A 140 13.46 12.46 -10.92
C LEU A 140 12.41 11.49 -10.40
N CYS A 141 11.23 11.55 -11.02
CA CYS A 141 10.12 10.64 -10.73
C CYS A 141 9.42 10.23 -12.02
N GLN A 142 8.99 8.97 -12.06
CA GLN A 142 8.30 8.39 -13.22
C GLN A 142 7.17 7.48 -12.75
N GLY A 143 5.96 7.70 -13.27
CA GLY A 143 4.85 6.78 -13.07
C GLY A 143 5.15 5.41 -13.68
N ARG A 144 4.87 4.35 -12.92
CA ARG A 144 5.00 2.94 -13.31
C ARG A 144 3.64 2.26 -13.38
N GLY A 145 3.67 1.03 -13.90
CA GLY A 145 2.51 0.15 -13.91
C GLY A 145 1.33 0.71 -14.70
N SER A 146 0.14 0.59 -14.11
CA SER A 146 -1.13 0.85 -14.77
C SER A 146 -1.44 2.34 -15.01
N ALA A 147 -0.73 3.24 -14.32
CA ALA A 147 -0.82 4.69 -14.51
C ALA A 147 -0.46 5.14 -15.95
N ALA A 148 0.32 4.34 -16.69
CA ALA A 148 0.62 4.59 -18.10
C ALA A 148 -0.62 4.59 -19.01
N ASN A 149 -1.71 3.96 -18.57
CA ASN A 149 -2.94 3.84 -19.36
C ASN A 149 -3.90 5.02 -19.20
N SER A 150 -3.53 6.04 -18.39
CA SER A 150 -4.38 7.20 -18.13
C SER A 150 -3.88 8.47 -18.81
N THR A 151 -4.75 9.06 -19.61
CA THR A 151 -4.61 10.39 -20.19
C THR A 151 -4.55 11.44 -19.09
N CYS A 152 -5.37 11.35 -18.04
CA CYS A 152 -5.30 12.25 -16.89
C CYS A 152 -3.93 12.18 -16.21
N CYS A 153 -3.36 10.98 -15.98
CA CYS A 153 -2.02 10.84 -15.44
C CYS A 153 -0.95 11.46 -16.36
N TYR A 154 -1.08 11.29 -17.68
CA TYR A 154 -0.14 11.89 -18.64
C TYR A 154 -0.20 13.42 -18.62
N VAL A 155 -1.41 13.97 -18.63
CA VAL A 155 -1.66 15.42 -18.63
C VAL A 155 -1.14 16.07 -17.35
N LEU A 156 -1.40 15.46 -16.20
CA LEU A 156 -0.91 15.90 -14.90
C LEU A 156 0.61 15.68 -14.73
N GLY A 157 1.26 15.03 -15.69
CA GLY A 157 2.68 14.74 -15.69
C GLY A 157 3.10 13.61 -14.76
N ILE A 158 2.16 12.79 -14.27
CA ILE A 158 2.43 11.60 -13.45
C ILE A 158 3.14 10.53 -14.30
N THR A 159 2.67 10.31 -15.53
CA THR A 159 3.32 9.43 -16.51
C THR A 159 3.88 10.21 -17.69
N ALA A 160 4.90 9.65 -18.34
CA ALA A 160 5.49 10.17 -19.57
C ALA A 160 4.94 9.48 -20.84
N VAL A 161 4.08 8.47 -20.69
CA VAL A 161 3.53 7.69 -21.81
C VAL A 161 2.45 8.49 -22.53
N ASP A 162 2.70 8.80 -23.80
CA ASP A 162 1.79 9.59 -24.64
C ASP A 162 0.58 8.76 -25.09
N PRO A 163 -0.64 9.13 -24.67
CA PRO A 163 -1.86 8.39 -25.01
C PRO A 163 -2.22 8.48 -26.50
N SER A 164 -1.64 9.41 -27.26
CA SER A 164 -1.85 9.55 -28.70
C SER A 164 -1.10 8.49 -29.51
N LYS A 165 -0.07 7.87 -28.90
CA LYS A 165 0.79 6.86 -29.55
C LYS A 165 0.36 5.43 -29.27
N HIS A 166 -0.47 5.22 -28.26
CA HIS A 166 -0.85 3.91 -27.78
C HIS A 166 -2.33 3.87 -27.40
N ASP A 167 -3.05 2.88 -27.91
CA ASP A 167 -4.45 2.66 -27.53
C ASP A 167 -4.53 1.83 -26.26
N LEU A 168 -4.24 2.48 -25.14
CA LEU A 168 -4.22 1.86 -23.82
C LEU A 168 -5.64 1.91 -23.21
N LEU A 169 -6.12 0.77 -22.73
CA LEU A 169 -7.45 0.64 -22.14
C LEU A 169 -7.44 1.15 -20.69
N PHE A 170 -8.02 2.32 -20.48
CA PHE A 170 -8.14 2.93 -19.15
C PHE A 170 -8.96 2.08 -18.17
N GLU A 171 -9.96 1.33 -18.65
CA GLU A 171 -10.83 0.48 -17.82
C GLU A 171 -10.07 -0.71 -17.19
N ARG A 172 -8.88 -1.04 -17.70
CA ARG A 172 -7.97 -2.01 -17.05
C ARG A 172 -7.24 -1.42 -15.86
N PHE A 173 -7.08 -0.09 -15.85
CA PHE A 173 -6.43 0.66 -14.77
C PHE A 173 -7.44 1.06 -13.70
N VAL A 174 -8.62 1.54 -14.11
CA VAL A 174 -9.72 1.90 -13.23
C VAL A 174 -10.92 1.02 -13.58
N SER A 175 -11.12 -0.08 -12.84
CA SER A 175 -12.20 -1.02 -13.11
C SER A 175 -13.30 -0.95 -12.05
N ALA A 176 -14.51 -0.56 -12.46
CA ALA A 176 -15.70 -0.57 -11.61
C ALA A 176 -16.05 -1.97 -11.08
N ASN A 177 -15.62 -3.04 -11.76
CA ASN A 177 -15.92 -4.42 -11.39
C ASN A 177 -14.96 -4.99 -10.33
N ARG A 178 -13.82 -4.33 -10.08
CA ARG A 178 -12.82 -4.82 -9.11
C ARG A 178 -12.98 -4.25 -7.71
N ASN A 179 -13.67 -3.12 -7.51
CA ASN A 179 -13.77 -2.42 -6.22
C ASN A 179 -12.39 -2.22 -5.52
N GLU A 180 -11.31 -2.26 -6.28
CA GLU A 180 -9.94 -2.03 -5.81
C GLU A 180 -9.51 -0.63 -6.27
N PRO A 181 -8.83 0.15 -5.41
CA PRO A 181 -8.26 1.43 -5.80
C PRO A 181 -7.25 1.23 -6.94
N PRO A 182 -7.18 2.17 -7.91
CA PRO A 182 -6.23 2.08 -9.00
C PRO A 182 -4.80 2.16 -8.48
N ASP A 183 -3.91 1.35 -9.04
CA ASP A 183 -2.52 1.25 -8.60
C ASP A 183 -1.65 2.27 -9.35
N ILE A 184 -1.48 3.47 -8.77
CA ILE A 184 -0.59 4.52 -9.31
C ILE A 184 0.76 4.46 -8.60
N ASP A 185 1.64 3.62 -9.12
CA ASP A 185 3.03 3.57 -8.70
C ASP A 185 3.81 4.76 -9.26
N VAL A 186 4.60 5.42 -8.42
CA VAL A 186 5.56 6.45 -8.83
C VAL A 186 6.93 6.07 -8.28
N ASP A 187 7.89 5.82 -9.16
CA ASP A 187 9.28 5.62 -8.77
C ASP A 187 9.98 6.96 -8.56
N PHE A 188 10.92 6.98 -7.62
CA PHE A 188 11.82 8.09 -7.36
C PHE A 188 13.28 7.61 -7.48
N GLU A 189 14.18 8.53 -7.86
CA GLU A 189 15.61 8.24 -7.92
C GLU A 189 16.16 7.79 -6.55
N HIS A 190 16.94 6.70 -6.56
CA HIS A 190 17.40 6.00 -5.36
C HIS A 190 18.63 6.66 -4.68
N GLU A 191 19.45 7.40 -5.44
CA GLU A 191 20.75 7.90 -4.95
C GLU A 191 20.67 9.12 -4.02
N ARG A 192 19.55 9.84 -4.01
CA ARG A 192 19.35 10.93 -3.04
C ARG A 192 18.64 10.40 -1.80
N ARG A 193 19.11 10.83 -0.63
CA ARG A 193 18.33 10.92 0.64
C ARG A 193 17.06 11.79 0.51
N GLY A 194 16.62 12.11 -0.70
CA GLY A 194 15.47 12.94 -1.05
C GLY A 194 14.14 12.19 -0.92
N ILE A 195 14.16 10.86 -0.83
CA ILE A 195 12.94 10.12 -0.46
C ILE A 195 12.42 10.63 0.88
N HIS A 196 13.30 10.90 1.86
CA HIS A 196 12.95 11.52 3.15
C HIS A 196 12.37 12.93 3.03
N ALA A 197 12.69 13.68 1.98
CA ALA A 197 12.09 15.00 1.75
C ALA A 197 10.69 14.88 1.15
N VAL A 198 10.46 13.87 0.29
CA VAL A 198 9.13 13.50 -0.19
C VAL A 198 8.31 12.89 0.95
N THR A 199 8.88 11.98 1.73
CA THR A 199 8.22 11.41 2.92
C THR A 199 7.95 12.50 3.93
N ALA A 200 8.86 13.43 4.23
CA ALA A 200 8.60 14.52 5.18
C ALA A 200 7.50 15.49 4.69
N ALA A 201 7.44 15.78 3.40
CA ALA A 201 6.37 16.60 2.81
C ALA A 201 5.02 15.86 2.84
N VAL A 202 5.04 14.54 2.65
CA VAL A 202 3.86 13.68 2.75
C VAL A 202 3.56 13.27 4.19
N ASP A 203 4.50 13.33 5.13
CA ASP A 203 4.35 13.02 6.57
C ASP A 203 3.63 14.17 7.29
N ALA A 204 3.74 15.39 6.77
CA ALA A 204 2.80 16.45 7.09
C ALA A 204 1.35 16.09 6.67
N GLN A 205 1.18 15.10 5.79
CA GLN A 205 -0.08 14.71 5.13
C GLN A 205 -0.40 13.19 5.17
N ALA A 206 0.23 12.41 6.07
CA ALA A 206 0.14 10.95 6.26
C ALA A 206 0.90 10.02 5.25
N ALA A 207 2.22 9.89 5.37
CA ALA A 207 2.95 8.74 4.82
C ALA A 207 3.23 7.68 5.91
N ALA A 208 3.10 6.41 5.53
CA ALA A 208 3.71 5.29 6.25
C ALA A 208 4.71 4.63 5.30
N VAL A 209 5.95 4.48 5.73
CA VAL A 209 6.93 3.66 5.00
C VAL A 209 6.48 2.20 5.10
N ALA A 210 6.04 1.63 3.99
CA ALA A 210 5.81 0.19 3.90
C ALA A 210 7.16 -0.51 4.06
N GLY A 211 7.40 -1.10 5.23
CA GLY A 211 8.57 -1.96 5.43
C GLY A 211 8.50 -3.12 4.44
N ALA A 212 9.52 -3.27 3.59
CA ALA A 212 9.68 -4.47 2.79
C ALA A 212 10.03 -5.64 3.73
N TRP A 213 9.03 -6.43 4.09
CA TRP A 213 9.25 -7.71 4.77
C TRP A 213 9.48 -8.77 3.69
N GLU A 214 10.74 -9.10 3.39
CA GLU A 214 11.05 -10.34 2.68
C GLU A 214 10.62 -11.52 3.57
N ARG A 215 9.44 -12.06 3.27
CA ARG A 215 8.97 -13.31 3.88
C ARG A 215 9.70 -14.45 3.19
N CYS A 216 10.91 -14.75 3.65
CA CYS A 216 11.63 -15.95 3.24
C CYS A 216 10.87 -17.19 3.72
N HIS A 217 10.08 -17.78 2.82
CA HIS A 217 9.46 -19.08 3.04
C HIS A 217 10.55 -20.16 3.02
N PHE A 218 10.65 -20.93 4.10
CA PHE A 218 11.53 -22.09 4.16
C PHE A 218 11.07 -23.15 3.16
N GLN A 219 11.71 -23.23 1.99
CA GLN A 219 11.45 -24.27 0.99
C GLN A 219 12.26 -25.52 1.33
N GLY A 220 11.61 -26.70 1.33
CA GLY A 220 12.17 -27.99 1.77
C GLY A 220 13.39 -28.53 0.99
N ARG A 221 14.03 -27.75 0.11
CA ARG A 221 15.32 -28.12 -0.51
C ARG A 221 16.52 -27.79 0.37
N SER A 222 16.37 -26.93 1.39
CA SER A 222 17.45 -26.55 2.32
C SER A 222 17.64 -27.52 3.49
N SER A 223 16.80 -28.55 3.64
CA SER A 223 16.88 -29.52 4.75
C SER A 223 17.88 -30.66 4.54
N SER A 224 18.40 -30.86 3.31
CA SER A 224 19.24 -32.01 2.96
C SER A 224 20.75 -31.76 3.03
N SER A 225 21.20 -30.58 3.46
CA SER A 225 22.63 -30.20 3.43
C SER A 225 23.36 -30.31 4.78
N LEU A 226 22.72 -30.82 5.83
CA LEU A 226 23.27 -30.82 7.20
C LEU A 226 23.63 -32.22 7.76
N GLU A 227 23.65 -33.27 6.93
CA GLU A 227 24.12 -34.62 7.34
C GLU A 227 25.41 -35.10 6.64
N ALA A 228 26.24 -34.19 6.13
CA ALA A 228 27.58 -34.55 5.66
C ALA A 228 28.63 -33.59 6.25
N GLY A 229 29.27 -34.03 7.33
CA GLY A 229 30.36 -33.35 8.01
C GLY A 229 30.79 -34.15 9.24
#